data_AF-A0A8T6ZI95-F1
#
_entry.id   AF-A0A8T6ZI95-F1
#
_cell.length_a   1.000
_cell.length_b   1.000
_cell.length_c   1.000
_cell.angle_alpha   90.00
_cell.angle_beta   90.00
_cell.angle_gamma   90.00
#
_symmetry.space_group_name_H-M   'P 1'
#
loop_
_entity.id
_entity.type
_entity.pdbx_description
1 polymer ?
#
loop_
_entity_poly.entity_id
_entity_poly.type
_entity_poly.pdbx_seq_one_letter_code
_entity_poly.pdbx_strand_id
1 'polypeptide(L)'
;MLEGRELTAIDSVFACSTTRLASVVHELGKRHGWRIERRDQPVDTTDGRTATVTAYSLSADVREAAFASGARAWVDEVKVARATRRNGG
;
A
#
# COMPACT_ATOMS: atom_id res chain seq x y z
N MET A 1 -0.65 1.18 4.63
CA MET A 1 -0.62 2.63 4.45
C MET A 1 -1.44 3.36 5.51
N LEU A 2 -2.78 3.31 5.48
CA LEU A 2 -3.62 3.93 6.53
C LEU A 2 -3.33 3.37 7.92
N GLU A 3 -3.23 2.04 8.04
CA GLU A 3 -2.90 1.36 9.30
C GLU A 3 -1.39 1.33 9.61
N GLY A 4 -0.60 2.19 8.97
CA GLY A 4 0.85 2.26 9.20
C GLY A 4 1.70 1.19 8.52
N ARG A 5 1.07 0.24 7.81
CA ARG A 5 1.81 -0.73 6.98
C ARG A 5 2.51 -0.07 5.79
N GLU A 6 3.69 -0.55 5.45
CA GLU A 6 4.34 -0.25 4.18
C GLU A 6 3.77 -1.14 3.06
N LEU A 7 3.83 -0.66 1.82
CA LEU A 7 3.46 -1.43 0.63
C LEU A 7 4.65 -1.48 -0.31
N THR A 8 4.92 -2.67 -0.84
CA THR A 8 5.95 -2.93 -1.84
C THR A 8 5.32 -3.50 -3.11
N ALA A 9 6.07 -3.50 -4.22
CA ALA A 9 5.56 -4.02 -5.49
C ALA A 9 5.11 -5.50 -5.39
N ILE A 10 5.71 -6.31 -4.51
CA ILE A 10 5.30 -7.71 -4.34
C ILE A 10 3.95 -7.83 -3.62
N ASP A 11 3.61 -6.90 -2.71
CA ASP A 11 2.30 -6.84 -2.08
C ASP A 11 1.19 -6.64 -3.12
N SER A 12 1.42 -5.82 -4.16
CA SER A 12 0.44 -5.62 -5.23
C SER A 12 0.31 -6.83 -6.16
N VAL A 13 1.37 -7.61 -6.33
CA VAL A 13 1.32 -8.88 -7.07
C VAL A 13 0.45 -9.88 -6.33
N PHE A 14 0.68 -10.08 -5.02
CA PHE A 14 -0.11 -11.02 -4.23
C PHE A 14 -1.55 -10.58 -4.02
N ALA A 15 -1.79 -9.28 -3.81
CA ALA A 15 -3.12 -8.80 -3.47
C ALA A 15 -4.01 -8.50 -4.68
N CYS A 16 -3.41 -8.17 -5.83
CA CYS A 16 -4.10 -7.60 -6.99
C CYS A 16 -3.57 -8.11 -8.35
N SER A 17 -2.66 -9.11 -8.37
CA SER A 17 -2.05 -9.67 -9.60
C SER A 17 -1.45 -8.61 -10.53
N THR A 18 -0.83 -7.57 -9.97
CA THR A 18 -0.27 -6.45 -10.73
C THR A 18 1.06 -5.97 -10.19
N THR A 19 1.95 -5.54 -11.10
CA THR A 19 3.24 -4.91 -10.79
C THR A 19 3.18 -3.37 -10.81
N ARG A 20 2.00 -2.79 -11.04
CA ARG A 20 1.81 -1.35 -11.30
C ARG A 20 1.69 -0.48 -10.04
N LEU A 21 2.18 -0.95 -8.88
CA LEU A 21 2.07 -0.18 -7.62
C LEU A 21 2.66 1.23 -7.76
N ALA A 22 3.84 1.36 -8.35
CA ALA A 22 4.51 2.65 -8.55
C ALA A 22 3.65 3.61 -9.39
N SER A 23 3.01 3.11 -10.46
CA SER A 23 2.09 3.92 -11.28
C SER A 23 0.86 4.37 -10.50
N VAL A 24 0.28 3.50 -9.67
CA VAL A 24 -0.87 3.86 -8.82
C VAL A 24 -0.47 4.91 -7.79
N VAL A 25 0.68 4.75 -7.12
CA VAL A 25 1.23 5.74 -6.18
C VAL A 25 1.45 7.09 -6.86
N HIS A 26 2.01 7.10 -8.07
CA HIS A 26 2.19 8.31 -8.85
C HIS A 26 0.86 9.02 -9.15
N GLU A 27 -0.16 8.28 -9.59
CA GLU A 27 -1.48 8.86 -9.88
C GLU A 27 -2.20 9.34 -8.61
N LEU A 28 -2.03 8.66 -7.46
CA LEU A 28 -2.56 9.11 -6.17
C LEU A 28 -1.95 10.45 -5.74
N GLY A 29 -0.62 10.59 -5.86
CA GLY A 29 0.05 11.86 -5.59
C GLY A 29 -0.40 12.95 -6.56
N LYS A 30 -0.44 12.65 -7.86
CA LYS A 30 -0.74 13.61 -8.92
C LYS A 30 -2.19 14.10 -8.92
N ARG A 31 -3.17 13.20 -8.79
CA ARG A 31 -4.61 13.54 -8.92
C ARG A 31 -5.28 13.87 -7.60
N HIS A 32 -4.83 13.22 -6.52
CA HIS A 32 -5.48 13.34 -5.22
C HIS A 32 -4.62 14.08 -4.20
N GLY A 33 -3.40 14.51 -4.56
CA GLY A 33 -2.52 15.25 -3.67
C GLY A 33 -2.00 14.43 -2.49
N TRP A 34 -2.03 13.09 -2.59
CA TRP A 34 -1.60 12.22 -1.49
C TRP A 34 -0.10 12.37 -1.24
N ARG A 35 0.27 12.66 0.01
CA ARG A 35 1.66 12.63 0.48
C ARG A 35 2.04 11.20 0.83
N ILE A 36 2.75 10.57 -0.09
CA ILE A 36 3.22 9.19 0.05
C ILE A 36 4.74 9.22 0.19
N GLU A 37 5.23 8.66 1.28
CA GLU A 37 6.65 8.47 1.53
C GLU A 37 7.17 7.30 0.69
N ARG A 38 8.41 7.44 0.21
CA ARG A 38 9.10 6.43 -0.61
C ARG A 38 10.45 6.10 0.01
N ARG A 39 10.70 4.82 0.27
CA ARG A 39 11.98 4.32 0.77
C ARG A 39 12.45 3.15 -0.09
N ASP A 40 13.64 3.29 -0.67
CA ASP A 40 14.31 2.19 -1.37
C ASP A 40 15.15 1.40 -0.35
N GLN A 41 14.99 0.08 -0.31
CA GLN A 41 15.71 -0.80 0.60
C GLN A 41 16.34 -1.98 -0.17
N PRO A 42 17.62 -2.30 0.08
CA PRO A 42 18.23 -3.50 -0.46
C PRO A 42 17.63 -4.74 0.21
N VAL A 43 17.41 -5.79 -0.56
CA VAL A 43 16.97 -7.11 -0.10
C VAL A 43 17.82 -8.18 -0.76
N ASP A 44 18.25 -9.15 0.02
CA ASP A 44 19.00 -10.29 -0.49
C ASP A 44 18.04 -11.30 -1.11
N THR A 45 18.41 -11.81 -2.28
CA THR A 45 17.65 -12.80 -3.02
C THR A 45 18.23 -14.19 -2.81
N THR A 46 17.41 -15.22 -2.99
CA THR A 46 17.79 -16.63 -2.79
C THR A 46 18.94 -17.08 -3.70
N ASP A 47 19.12 -16.46 -4.86
CA ASP A 47 20.23 -16.71 -5.79
C ASP A 47 21.52 -15.94 -5.44
N GLY A 48 21.58 -15.32 -4.25
CA GLY A 48 22.76 -14.64 -3.72
C GLY A 48 22.99 -13.24 -4.30
N ARG A 49 22.01 -12.67 -5.00
CA ARG A 49 22.06 -11.30 -5.50
C ARG A 49 21.41 -10.34 -4.50
N THR A 50 21.67 -9.05 -4.66
CA THR A 50 20.95 -8.00 -3.93
C THR A 50 20.03 -7.28 -4.90
N ALA A 51 18.73 -7.29 -4.61
CA ALA A 51 17.75 -6.50 -5.30
C ALA A 51 17.39 -5.25 -4.49
N THR A 52 16.88 -4.21 -5.14
CA THR A 52 16.33 -3.06 -4.43
C THR A 52 14.81 -3.11 -4.53
N VAL A 53 14.13 -3.06 -3.39
CA VAL A 53 12.68 -2.92 -3.36
C VAL A 53 12.30 -1.55 -2.84
N THR A 54 11.27 -0.96 -3.46
CA THR A 54 10.69 0.30 -3.00
C THR A 54 9.51 0.02 -2.08
N ALA A 55 9.57 0.57 -0.88
CA ALA A 55 8.49 0.61 0.10
C ALA A 55 7.79 1.98 0.06
N TYR A 56 6.46 1.95 0.13
CA TYR A 56 5.62 3.14 0.16
C TYR A 56 4.80 3.18 1.45
N SER A 57 4.71 4.34 2.09
CA SER A 57 3.92 4.54 3.30
C SER A 57 3.21 5.89 3.31
N LEU A 58 2.22 6.04 4.19
CA LEU A 58 1.65 7.35 4.49
C LEU A 58 2.37 7.88 5.73
N SER A 59 2.66 9.18 5.72
CA SER A 59 3.20 9.87 6.88
C SER A 59 2.22 9.81 8.06
N ALA A 60 2.75 9.84 9.28
CA ALA A 60 1.93 9.64 10.49
C ALA A 60 0.81 10.69 10.60
N ASP A 61 1.10 11.96 10.31
CA ASP A 61 0.14 13.06 10.28
C ASP A 61 -1.04 12.81 9.34
N VAL A 62 -0.78 12.27 8.14
CA VAL A 62 -1.84 11.95 7.17
C VAL A 62 -2.73 10.82 7.68
N ARG A 63 -2.15 9.80 8.31
CA ARG A 63 -2.94 8.70 8.89
C ARG A 63 -3.80 9.18 10.05
N GLU A 64 -3.24 9.99 10.95
CA GLU A 64 -3.97 10.54 12.10
C GLU A 64 -5.14 11.43 11.62
N ALA A 65 -4.89 12.32 10.65
CA ALA A 65 -5.93 13.14 10.04
C ALA A 65 -7.04 12.30 9.39
N ALA A 66 -6.67 11.22 8.68
CA ALA A 66 -7.64 10.31 8.07
C ALA A 66 -8.46 9.54 9.12
N PHE A 67 -7.84 9.06 10.21
CA PHE A 67 -8.58 8.39 11.27
C PHE A 67 -9.48 9.35 12.05
N ALA A 68 -9.03 10.59 12.29
CA ALA A 68 -9.83 11.65 12.88
C ALA A 68 -11.05 12.00 12.01
N SER A 69 -10.96 11.88 10.68
CA SER A 69 -12.08 12.07 9.76
C SER A 69 -12.98 10.83 9.58
N GLY A 70 -12.74 9.75 10.34
CA GLY A 70 -13.59 8.57 10.35
C GLY A 70 -13.16 7.44 9.41
N ALA A 71 -11.92 7.46 8.89
CA ALA A 71 -11.43 6.41 7.99
C ALA A 71 -11.47 4.98 8.57
N ARG A 72 -11.60 4.83 9.90
CA ARG A 72 -11.69 3.51 10.56
C ARG A 72 -12.87 2.69 10.02
N ALA A 73 -14.07 3.27 9.99
CA ALA A 73 -15.27 2.59 9.51
C ALA A 73 -15.11 2.14 8.06
N TRP A 74 -14.57 3.03 7.22
CA TRP A 74 -14.29 2.73 5.81
C TRP A 74 -13.27 1.58 5.65
N VAL A 75 -12.19 1.57 6.44
CA VAL A 75 -11.19 0.49 6.40
C VAL A 75 -11.83 -0.86 6.74
N ASP A 76 -12.70 -0.90 7.74
CA ASP A 76 -13.36 -2.14 8.19
C ASP A 76 -14.34 -2.66 7.13
N GLU A 77 -15.15 -1.77 6.53
CA GLU A 77 -16.04 -2.11 5.41
C GLU A 77 -15.28 -2.69 4.22
N VAL A 78 -14.16 -2.07 3.83
CA VAL A 78 -13.33 -2.56 2.72
C VAL A 78 -12.74 -3.94 3.03
N LYS A 79 -12.31 -4.20 4.27
CA LYS A 79 -11.81 -5.52 4.68
C LYS A 79 -12.88 -6.59 4.56
N VAL A 80 -14.09 -6.31 5.05
CA VAL A 80 -15.24 -7.22 4.94
C VAL A 80 -15.55 -7.49 3.46
N ALA A 81 -15.67 -6.44 2.63
CA ALA A 81 -15.95 -6.59 1.20
C ALA A 81 -14.88 -7.42 0.47
N ARG A 82 -13.59 -7.24 0.82
CA ARG A 82 -12.48 -8.05 0.25
C ARG A 82 -12.53 -9.50 0.71
N ALA A 83 -12.89 -9.77 1.96
CA ALA A 83 -13.04 -11.13 2.47
C ALA A 83 -14.18 -11.86 1.75
N THR A 84 -15.34 -11.21 1.58
CA THR A 84 -16.48 -11.76 0.85
C THR A 84 -16.11 -12.12 -0.59
N ARG A 85 -15.40 -11.23 -1.30
CA ARG A 85 -14.94 -11.51 -2.67
C ARG A 85 -13.97 -12.68 -2.77
N ARG A 86 -13.17 -12.94 -1.74
CA ARG A 86 -12.23 -14.06 -1.71
C ARG A 86 -12.91 -15.40 -1.44
N ASN A 87 -13.98 -15.38 -0.65
CA ASN A 87 -14.70 -16.60 -0.26
C ASN A 87 -15.87 -16.95 -1.19
N GLY A 88 -16.28 -16.02 -2.07
CA GLY A 88 -17.41 -16.18 -3.00
C GLY A 88 -17.02 -16.43 -4.45
N GLY A 89 -15.75 -16.74 -4.74
CA GLY A 89 -15.27 -17.19 -6.04
C GLY A 89 -14.75 -18.63 -5.94
#